data_AF-A0A1F7GVB4-F1
#
_entry.id   AF-A0A1F7GVB4-F1
#
_cell.length_a   1.000
_cell.length_b   1.000
_cell.length_c   1.000
_cell.angle_alpha   90.00
_cell.angle_beta   90.00
_cell.angle_gamma   90.00
#
_symmetry.space_group_name_H-M   'P 1'
#
loop_
_entity.id
_entity.type
_entity.pdbx_description
1 polymer ?
#
loop_
_entity_poly.entity_id
_entity_poly.type
_entity_poly.pdbx_seq_one_letter_code
_entity_poly.pdbx_strand_id
1 'polypeptide(L)'
;MKRYKKYPVSFLEIKKVLAAKRKTGFEFVNFTGGEPTLHPNFIEIVKFAKRIGYRTYIGTNGTMLARPDFCEKAAPFLDEISLSIHGYNNSTHDGLVKRKGAFKDIVRAIKNLDELEFKNKFANVVAIGKNSAYLEKILIFLINNGFKQVLFSNTAPEGNGLKNFKELEIRISAWKKIILKLKKISEKSDTPIRFFGLPICALNGAISLSNDIYWDARMTIEKSLEKKRRIILTEIKDLIPDRNRGKISACKNCPYQKLCFGAFNEYVKNFGQNELKFAQL
;
A
#
# COMPACT_ATOMS: atom_id res chain seq x y z
N MET A 1 -18.41 17.14 4.73
CA MET A 1 -17.56 16.15 5.44
C MET A 1 -18.21 15.83 6.78
N LYS A 2 -18.76 14.62 6.97
CA LYS A 2 -19.17 14.16 8.32
C LYS A 2 -17.92 14.21 9.21
N ARG A 3 -17.99 14.90 10.36
CA ARG A 3 -16.92 15.03 11.34
C ARG A 3 -16.22 13.68 11.55
N TYR A 4 -14.91 13.63 11.30
CA TYR A 4 -14.07 12.48 11.68
C TYR A 4 -14.30 12.19 13.17
N LYS A 5 -14.35 10.90 13.55
CA LYS A 5 -14.71 10.46 14.91
C LYS A 5 -14.01 11.32 15.99
N LYS A 6 -14.81 11.74 16.97
CA LYS A 6 -14.61 12.77 18.02
C LYS A 6 -13.34 12.70 18.88
N TYR A 7 -12.40 11.78 18.60
CA TYR A 7 -11.20 11.56 19.39
C TYR A 7 -10.02 11.11 18.51
N PRO A 8 -9.36 12.03 17.78
CA PRO A 8 -8.05 11.76 17.21
C PRO A 8 -7.06 11.41 18.33
N VAL A 9 -6.09 10.54 18.06
CA VAL A 9 -4.95 10.35 18.96
C VAL A 9 -4.27 11.72 19.09
N SER A 10 -4.00 12.17 20.30
CA SER A 10 -3.47 13.52 20.50
C SER A 10 -2.09 13.66 19.86
N PHE A 11 -1.76 14.88 19.43
CA PHE A 11 -0.42 15.19 18.96
C PHE A 11 0.66 14.81 19.99
N LEU A 12 0.38 14.99 21.28
CA LEU A 12 1.30 14.65 22.35
C LEU A 12 1.58 13.14 22.43
N GLU A 13 0.55 12.30 22.31
CA GLU A 13 0.71 10.83 22.31
C GLU A 13 1.54 10.37 21.10
N ILE A 14 1.27 10.95 19.92
CA ILE A 14 2.03 10.65 18.71
C ILE A 14 3.50 11.04 18.89
N LYS A 15 3.78 12.24 19.42
CA LYS A 15 5.16 12.68 19.71
C LYS A 15 5.87 11.74 20.69
N LYS A 16 5.19 11.29 21.74
CA LYS A 16 5.75 10.35 22.73
C LYS A 16 6.17 9.05 22.07
N VAL A 17 5.31 8.48 21.23
CA VAL A 17 5.62 7.25 20.48
C VAL A 17 6.79 7.47 19.52
N LEU A 18 6.75 8.53 18.71
CA LEU A 18 7.83 8.83 17.76
C LEU A 18 9.17 9.01 18.48
N ALA A 19 9.22 9.78 19.55
CA ALA A 19 10.44 9.98 20.32
C ALA A 19 10.93 8.68 20.97
N ALA A 20 10.03 7.87 21.54
CA ALA A 20 10.37 6.59 22.14
C ALA A 20 10.96 5.62 21.11
N LYS A 21 10.30 5.45 19.96
CA LYS A 21 10.78 4.55 18.90
C LYS A 21 12.06 5.03 18.24
N ARG A 22 12.23 6.34 18.09
CA ARG A 22 13.48 6.89 17.55
C ARG A 22 14.68 6.56 18.45
N LYS A 23 14.48 6.65 19.77
CA LYS A 23 15.48 6.27 20.78
C LYS A 23 15.82 4.78 20.77
N THR A 24 14.89 3.92 20.36
CA THR A 24 15.14 2.48 20.21
C THR A 24 15.70 2.09 18.83
N GLY A 25 16.13 3.05 18.01
CA GLY A 25 16.81 2.79 16.74
C GLY A 25 15.93 2.74 15.50
N PHE A 26 14.63 3.07 15.57
CA PHE A 26 13.82 3.19 14.36
C PHE A 26 14.22 4.42 13.55
N GLU A 27 14.63 4.23 12.30
CA GLU A 27 15.10 5.31 11.41
C GLU A 27 14.03 5.79 10.42
N PHE A 28 13.03 4.94 10.14
CA PHE A 28 11.97 5.20 9.18
C PHE A 28 10.62 5.30 9.89
N VAL A 29 9.76 6.21 9.43
CA VAL A 29 8.36 6.27 9.86
C VAL A 29 7.45 6.40 8.65
N ASN A 30 6.46 5.51 8.57
CA ASN A 30 5.41 5.54 7.57
C ASN A 30 4.08 5.97 8.23
N PHE A 31 3.55 7.12 7.80
CA PHE A 31 2.22 7.57 8.19
C PHE A 31 1.16 6.98 7.26
N THR A 32 0.28 6.15 7.84
CA THR A 32 -0.81 5.46 7.14
C THR A 32 -2.09 5.45 7.98
N GLY A 33 -3.03 4.53 7.70
CA GLY A 33 -4.29 4.33 8.45
C GLY A 33 -5.49 4.51 7.53
N GLY A 34 -6.44 5.36 7.95
CA GLY A 34 -7.52 5.82 7.07
C GLY A 34 -6.98 6.79 6.02
N GLU A 35 -6.94 8.08 6.36
CA GLU A 35 -6.24 9.09 5.58
C GLU A 35 -5.45 9.98 6.55
N PRO A 36 -4.11 9.82 6.65
CA PRO A 36 -3.29 10.49 7.66
C PRO A 36 -3.36 12.02 7.55
N THR A 37 -3.50 12.56 6.34
CA THR A 37 -3.55 14.01 6.09
C THR A 37 -4.78 14.71 6.65
N LEU A 38 -5.81 13.95 7.07
CA LEU A 38 -6.99 14.50 7.76
C LEU A 38 -6.76 14.74 9.26
N HIS A 39 -5.63 14.31 9.82
CA HIS A 39 -5.30 14.61 11.20
C HIS A 39 -5.07 16.13 11.38
N PRO A 40 -5.70 16.80 12.36
CA PRO A 40 -5.62 18.26 12.50
C PRO A 40 -4.19 18.79 12.71
N ASN A 41 -3.32 17.96 13.29
CA ASN A 41 -1.91 18.29 13.50
C ASN A 41 -0.95 17.55 12.54
N PHE A 42 -1.43 17.05 11.39
CA PHE A 42 -0.59 16.25 10.48
C PHE A 42 0.73 16.95 10.11
N ILE A 43 0.66 18.24 9.75
CA ILE A 43 1.84 19.05 9.40
C ILE A 43 2.85 19.11 10.57
N GLU A 44 2.37 19.32 11.79
CA GLU A 44 3.24 19.39 12.97
C GLU A 44 3.81 18.02 13.37
N ILE A 45 3.07 16.94 13.10
CA ILE A 45 3.54 15.56 13.30
C ILE A 45 4.69 15.25 12.36
N VAL A 46 4.55 15.52 11.06
CA VAL A 46 5.60 15.21 10.08
C VAL A 46 6.84 16.09 10.29
N LYS A 47 6.67 17.39 10.60
CA LYS A 47 7.77 18.27 11.00
C LYS A 47 8.51 17.73 12.22
N PHE A 48 7.78 17.29 13.24
CA PHE A 48 8.39 16.73 14.44
C PHE A 48 9.18 15.47 14.14
N ALA A 49 8.61 14.53 13.37
CA ALA A 49 9.29 13.31 12.96
C ALA A 49 10.59 13.61 12.19
N LYS A 50 10.53 14.51 11.21
CA LYS A 50 11.70 14.95 10.44
C LYS A 50 12.77 15.57 11.34
N ARG A 51 12.37 16.44 12.27
CA ARG A 51 13.27 17.13 13.21
C ARG A 51 14.01 16.16 14.15
N ILE A 52 13.36 15.07 14.58
CA ILE A 52 14.00 14.06 15.43
C ILE A 52 14.78 13.01 14.61
N GLY A 53 14.97 13.24 13.31
CA GLY A 53 15.85 12.45 12.47
C GLY A 53 15.23 11.17 11.94
N TYR A 54 13.90 11.13 11.74
CA TYR A 54 13.28 10.09 10.92
C TYR A 54 13.40 10.42 9.44
N ARG A 55 13.59 9.37 8.62
CA ARG A 55 13.17 9.37 7.21
C ARG A 55 11.66 9.18 7.16
N THR A 56 10.95 10.14 6.56
CA THR A 56 9.49 10.24 6.64
C THR A 56 8.84 9.77 5.34
N TYR A 57 7.88 8.86 5.49
CA TYR A 57 7.07 8.33 4.41
C TYR A 57 5.59 8.53 4.71
N ILE A 58 4.77 8.77 3.69
CA ILE A 58 3.31 8.79 3.82
C ILE A 58 2.64 7.91 2.76
N GLY A 59 1.64 7.12 3.18
CA GLY A 59 0.64 6.57 2.28
C GLY A 59 -0.63 7.42 2.32
N THR A 60 -1.07 7.97 1.19
CA THR A 60 -2.24 8.88 1.12
C THR A 60 -3.04 8.68 -0.16
N ASN A 61 -4.31 9.08 -0.14
CA ASN A 61 -5.17 9.18 -1.33
C ASN A 61 -4.95 10.48 -2.13
N GLY A 62 -4.06 11.37 -1.68
CA GLY A 62 -3.66 12.60 -2.39
C GLY A 62 -4.64 13.77 -2.29
N THR A 63 -5.82 13.60 -1.68
CA THR A 63 -6.86 14.64 -1.64
C THR A 63 -6.39 15.94 -0.98
N MET A 64 -5.62 15.86 0.10
CA MET A 64 -5.08 17.05 0.77
C MET A 64 -3.88 17.64 0.02
N LEU A 65 -3.05 16.80 -0.61
CA LEU A 65 -1.93 17.25 -1.45
C LEU A 65 -2.38 17.95 -2.74
N ALA A 66 -3.62 17.72 -3.18
CA ALA A 66 -4.25 18.47 -4.26
C ALA A 66 -4.45 19.96 -3.92
N ARG A 67 -4.36 20.35 -2.64
CA ARG A 67 -4.42 21.75 -2.20
C ARG A 67 -2.99 22.31 -2.14
N PRO A 68 -2.64 23.33 -2.95
CA PRO A 68 -1.27 23.85 -3.01
C PRO A 68 -0.73 24.27 -1.64
N ASP A 69 -1.52 24.99 -0.86
CA ASP A 69 -1.15 25.48 0.48
C ASP A 69 -0.81 24.36 1.48
N PHE A 70 -1.51 23.24 1.40
CA PHE A 70 -1.22 22.07 2.22
C PHE A 70 0.00 21.31 1.69
N CYS A 71 0.11 21.17 0.37
CA CYS A 71 1.24 20.49 -0.29
C CYS A 71 2.56 21.18 0.06
N GLU A 72 2.63 22.51 -0.10
CA GLU A 72 3.78 23.35 0.24
C GLU A 72 4.22 23.21 1.71
N LYS A 73 3.26 23.05 2.63
CA LYS A 73 3.53 22.90 4.07
C LYS A 73 3.94 21.49 4.46
N ALA A 74 3.55 20.47 3.69
CA ALA A 74 3.77 19.06 4.02
C ALA A 74 5.00 18.47 3.32
N ALA A 75 5.10 18.67 2.00
CA ALA A 75 6.08 18.01 1.14
C ALA A 75 7.54 18.21 1.57
N PRO A 76 7.98 19.41 2.02
CA PRO A 76 9.37 19.60 2.46
C PRO A 76 9.79 18.74 3.68
N PHE A 77 8.83 18.20 4.43
CA PHE A 77 9.08 17.36 5.60
C PHE A 77 8.85 15.88 5.33
N LEU A 78 8.50 15.51 4.10
CA LEU A 78 8.33 14.14 3.62
C LEU A 78 9.54 13.75 2.77
N ASP A 79 10.14 12.59 3.01
CA ASP A 79 11.16 12.04 2.13
C ASP A 79 10.53 11.25 0.98
N GLU A 80 9.39 10.63 1.21
CA GLU A 80 8.70 9.76 0.25
C GLU A 80 7.17 9.88 0.38
N ILE A 81 6.49 9.88 -0.78
CA ILE A 81 5.03 9.95 -0.85
C ILE A 81 4.53 8.79 -1.70
N SER A 82 3.72 7.91 -1.13
CA SER A 82 2.98 6.90 -1.88
C SER A 82 1.52 7.28 -2.06
N LEU A 83 1.13 7.48 -3.31
CA LEU A 83 -0.24 7.76 -3.69
C LEU A 83 -1.02 6.46 -3.93
N SER A 84 -2.20 6.36 -3.35
CA SER A 84 -3.14 5.26 -3.60
C SER A 84 -3.91 5.53 -4.90
N ILE A 85 -3.50 4.86 -5.99
CA ILE A 85 -4.01 5.14 -7.35
C ILE A 85 -4.55 3.84 -7.95
N HIS A 86 -5.85 3.74 -8.15
CA HIS A 86 -6.51 2.48 -8.55
C HIS A 86 -7.07 2.48 -9.98
N GLY A 87 -6.90 3.57 -10.72
CA GLY A 87 -7.41 3.80 -12.07
C GLY A 87 -6.56 4.85 -12.78
N TYR A 88 -6.71 4.93 -14.10
CA TYR A 88 -5.91 5.81 -14.98
C TYR A 88 -6.71 7.00 -15.54
N ASN A 89 -7.98 7.11 -15.17
CA ASN A 89 -8.87 8.22 -15.51
C ASN A 89 -9.99 8.36 -14.47
N ASN A 90 -10.78 9.43 -14.58
CA ASN A 90 -11.90 9.72 -13.67
C ASN A 90 -12.88 8.54 -13.54
N SER A 91 -13.29 7.93 -14.66
CA SER A 91 -14.29 6.86 -14.66
C SER A 91 -13.82 5.63 -13.87
N THR A 92 -12.61 5.17 -14.18
CA THR A 92 -12.05 3.96 -13.57
C THR A 92 -11.68 4.17 -12.11
N HIS A 93 -11.06 5.29 -11.75
CA HIS A 93 -10.61 5.52 -10.38
C HIS A 93 -11.77 5.91 -9.45
N ASP A 94 -12.59 6.90 -9.83
CA ASP A 94 -13.66 7.43 -8.97
C ASP A 94 -14.71 6.37 -8.63
N GLY A 95 -15.00 5.47 -9.59
CA GLY A 95 -15.93 4.35 -9.39
C GLY A 95 -15.44 3.34 -8.35
N LEU A 96 -14.13 3.10 -8.27
CA LEU A 96 -13.53 2.18 -7.30
C LEU A 96 -13.50 2.76 -5.90
N VAL A 97 -13.09 4.04 -5.78
CA VAL A 97 -12.99 4.72 -4.48
C VAL A 97 -14.31 5.34 -4.03
N LYS A 98 -15.37 5.24 -4.86
CA LYS A 98 -16.71 5.79 -4.63
C LYS A 98 -16.71 7.27 -4.28
N ARG A 99 -15.84 8.05 -4.94
CA ARG A 99 -15.75 9.50 -4.78
C ARG A 99 -15.52 10.18 -6.12
N LYS A 100 -16.53 10.93 -6.58
CA LYS A 100 -16.42 11.81 -7.76
C LYS A 100 -15.32 12.86 -7.54
N GLY A 101 -14.46 13.03 -8.55
CA GLY A 101 -13.33 13.95 -8.54
C GLY A 101 -12.06 13.43 -7.87
N ALA A 102 -12.03 12.18 -7.39
CA ALA A 102 -10.85 11.64 -6.72
C ALA A 102 -9.62 11.55 -7.63
N PHE A 103 -9.81 11.13 -8.88
CA PHE A 103 -8.72 11.11 -9.85
C PHE A 103 -8.23 12.52 -10.20
N LYS A 104 -9.13 13.51 -10.30
CA LYS A 104 -8.75 14.91 -10.52
C LYS A 104 -7.87 15.43 -9.39
N ASP A 105 -8.20 15.07 -8.15
CA ASP A 105 -7.40 15.45 -7.00
C ASP A 105 -6.02 14.78 -7.03
N ILE A 106 -5.91 13.52 -7.45
CA ILE A 106 -4.62 12.84 -7.66
C ILE A 106 -3.77 13.57 -8.70
N VAL A 107 -4.34 13.88 -9.87
CA VAL A 107 -3.61 14.60 -10.94
C VAL A 107 -3.13 15.96 -10.45
N ARG A 108 -3.97 16.67 -9.68
CA ARG A 108 -3.58 17.95 -9.07
C ARG A 108 -2.50 17.79 -8.01
N ALA A 109 -2.57 16.75 -7.18
CA ALA A 109 -1.54 16.44 -6.20
C ALA A 109 -0.19 16.16 -6.88
N ILE A 110 -0.17 15.38 -7.97
CA ILE A 110 1.02 15.14 -8.78
C ILE A 110 1.58 16.47 -9.30
N LYS A 111 0.73 17.32 -9.88
CA LYS A 111 1.15 18.64 -10.38
C LYS A 111 1.77 19.50 -9.28
N ASN A 112 1.12 19.62 -8.12
CA ASN A 112 1.64 20.41 -7.01
C ASN A 112 2.98 19.86 -6.50
N LEU A 113 3.16 18.53 -6.48
CA LEU A 113 4.43 17.90 -6.12
C LEU A 113 5.52 18.17 -7.16
N ASP A 114 5.17 18.19 -8.45
CA ASP A 114 6.09 18.51 -9.54
C ASP A 114 6.54 19.98 -9.50
N GLU A 115 5.63 20.90 -9.19
CA GLU A 115 5.93 22.33 -8.98
C GLU A 115 6.89 22.57 -7.81
N LEU A 116 6.90 21.67 -6.82
CA LEU A 116 7.86 21.66 -5.70
C LEU A 116 9.09 20.80 -5.97
N GLU A 117 9.27 20.33 -7.21
CA GLU A 117 10.34 19.45 -7.65
C GLU A 117 10.46 18.13 -6.86
N PHE A 118 9.37 17.68 -6.23
CA PHE A 118 9.36 16.48 -5.40
C PHE A 118 9.50 15.20 -6.26
N LYS A 119 10.66 14.55 -6.14
CA LYS A 119 11.01 13.39 -7.00
C LYS A 119 10.58 12.03 -6.44
N ASN A 120 10.42 11.88 -5.13
CA ASN A 120 10.23 10.58 -4.49
C ASN A 120 8.75 10.15 -4.43
N LYS A 121 8.10 10.15 -5.60
CA LYS A 121 6.71 9.70 -5.77
C LYS A 121 6.66 8.19 -5.97
N PHE A 122 5.87 7.51 -5.16
CA PHE A 122 5.58 6.08 -5.22
C PHE A 122 4.08 5.87 -5.42
N ALA A 123 3.68 4.73 -5.96
CA ALA A 123 2.28 4.40 -6.13
C ALA A 123 1.97 3.05 -5.50
N ASN A 124 0.81 2.97 -4.82
CA ASN A 124 0.21 1.70 -4.44
C ASN A 124 -1.11 1.52 -5.19
N VAL A 125 -1.20 0.41 -5.92
CA VAL A 125 -2.37 0.00 -6.69
C VAL A 125 -2.89 -1.29 -6.06
N VAL A 126 -4.03 -1.23 -5.38
CA VAL A 126 -4.76 -2.45 -5.01
C VAL A 126 -5.43 -2.99 -6.27
N ALA A 127 -5.05 -4.19 -6.68
CA ALA A 127 -5.57 -4.86 -7.85
C ALA A 127 -6.73 -5.77 -7.45
N ILE A 128 -7.88 -5.52 -8.05
CA ILE A 128 -9.12 -6.27 -7.88
C ILE A 128 -9.73 -6.61 -9.23
N GLY A 129 -10.72 -7.50 -9.28
CA GLY A 129 -11.39 -7.89 -10.52
C GLY A 129 -11.81 -6.69 -11.38
N LYS A 130 -12.39 -5.65 -10.77
CA LYS A 130 -12.90 -4.44 -11.45
C LYS A 130 -11.83 -3.57 -12.13
N ASN A 131 -10.57 -3.62 -11.70
CA ASN A 131 -9.49 -2.83 -12.32
C ASN A 131 -8.40 -3.69 -12.98
N SER A 132 -8.48 -5.02 -12.87
CA SER A 132 -7.51 -5.97 -13.42
C SER A 132 -7.23 -5.78 -14.92
N ALA A 133 -8.26 -5.48 -15.71
CA ALA A 133 -8.14 -5.22 -17.15
C ALA A 133 -7.44 -3.90 -17.50
N TYR A 134 -7.25 -3.02 -16.52
CA TYR A 134 -6.70 -1.67 -16.71
C TYR A 134 -5.33 -1.47 -16.06
N LEU A 135 -4.75 -2.50 -15.41
CA LEU A 135 -3.47 -2.38 -14.70
C LEU A 135 -2.32 -1.93 -15.61
N GLU A 136 -2.30 -2.38 -16.87
CA GLU A 136 -1.32 -1.93 -17.87
C GLU A 136 -1.43 -0.42 -18.15
N LYS A 137 -2.65 0.10 -18.29
CA LYS A 137 -2.92 1.53 -18.50
C LYS A 137 -2.60 2.36 -17.25
N ILE A 138 -2.87 1.81 -16.06
CA ILE A 138 -2.48 2.43 -14.79
C ILE A 138 -0.96 2.53 -14.69
N LEU A 139 -0.23 1.46 -15.01
CA LEU A 139 1.24 1.48 -15.01
C LEU A 139 1.79 2.53 -15.98
N ILE A 140 1.29 2.59 -17.21
CA ILE A 140 1.71 3.58 -18.22
C ILE A 140 1.43 5.00 -17.72
N PHE A 141 0.25 5.26 -17.13
CA PHE A 141 -0.05 6.55 -16.54
C PHE A 141 0.96 6.93 -15.45
N LEU A 142 1.30 6.00 -14.55
CA LEU A 142 2.26 6.26 -13.47
C LEU A 142 3.68 6.49 -13.98
N ILE A 143 4.12 5.73 -15.00
CA ILE A 143 5.42 5.95 -15.67
C ILE A 143 5.47 7.38 -16.24
N ASN A 144 4.45 7.77 -17.01
CA ASN A 144 4.39 9.08 -17.66
C ASN A 144 4.31 10.25 -16.66
N ASN A 145 3.93 9.99 -15.41
CA ASN A 145 3.86 11.00 -14.34
C ASN A 145 5.05 10.89 -13.35
N GLY A 146 6.15 10.24 -13.76
CA GLY A 146 7.43 10.28 -13.04
C GLY A 146 7.41 9.58 -11.69
N PHE A 147 6.62 8.50 -11.53
CA PHE A 147 6.67 7.67 -10.33
C PHE A 147 7.94 6.80 -10.32
N LYS A 148 8.62 6.75 -9.18
CA LYS A 148 9.87 5.99 -8.99
C LYS A 148 9.65 4.50 -8.82
N GLN A 149 8.47 4.07 -8.37
CA GLN A 149 8.11 2.65 -8.26
C GLN A 149 6.60 2.51 -8.12
N VAL A 150 6.07 1.38 -8.62
CA VAL A 150 4.67 1.00 -8.46
C VAL A 150 4.55 -0.33 -7.72
N LEU A 151 3.83 -0.33 -6.60
CA LEU A 151 3.45 -1.52 -5.87
C LEU A 151 2.04 -1.96 -6.29
N PHE A 152 1.92 -3.16 -6.83
CA PHE A 152 0.64 -3.83 -7.07
C PHE A 152 0.31 -4.75 -5.89
N SER A 153 -0.69 -4.37 -5.10
CA SER A 153 -1.13 -5.15 -3.94
C SER A 153 -2.29 -6.07 -4.32
N ASN A 154 -2.21 -7.34 -3.93
CA ASN A 154 -3.35 -8.25 -3.95
C ASN A 154 -4.40 -7.85 -2.91
N THR A 155 -5.65 -8.32 -3.06
CA THR A 155 -6.71 -8.03 -2.09
C THR A 155 -6.39 -8.68 -0.76
N ALA A 156 -6.10 -7.89 0.27
CA ALA A 156 -5.96 -8.43 1.62
C ALA A 156 -7.36 -8.78 2.18
N PRO A 157 -7.55 -9.96 2.79
CA PRO A 157 -8.82 -10.38 3.40
C PRO A 157 -9.03 -9.69 4.76
N GLU A 158 -9.12 -8.36 4.75
CA GLU A 158 -9.33 -7.52 5.93
C GLU A 158 -10.47 -6.52 5.68
N GLY A 159 -11.21 -6.15 6.72
CA GLY A 159 -12.28 -5.14 6.63
C GLY A 159 -13.28 -5.42 5.50
N ASN A 160 -13.42 -4.47 4.56
CA ASN A 160 -14.28 -4.65 3.37
C ASN A 160 -13.71 -5.64 2.35
N GLY A 161 -12.39 -5.83 2.31
CA GLY A 161 -11.73 -6.83 1.49
C GLY A 161 -12.11 -8.25 1.90
N LEU A 162 -12.21 -8.52 3.21
CA LEU A 162 -12.73 -9.80 3.73
C LEU A 162 -14.19 -10.02 3.35
N LYS A 163 -15.05 -9.03 3.62
CA LYS A 163 -16.51 -9.13 3.41
C LYS A 163 -16.90 -9.43 1.96
N ASN A 164 -16.11 -8.93 1.01
CA ASN A 164 -16.39 -9.05 -0.42
C ASN A 164 -15.27 -9.79 -1.16
N PHE A 165 -14.49 -10.62 -0.45
CA PHE A 165 -13.24 -11.19 -0.97
C PHE A 165 -13.45 -11.91 -2.30
N LYS A 166 -14.49 -12.76 -2.38
CA LYS A 166 -14.81 -13.53 -3.59
C LYS A 166 -15.09 -12.67 -4.83
N GLU A 167 -15.71 -11.50 -4.66
CA GLU A 167 -16.02 -10.58 -5.77
C GLU A 167 -14.79 -9.74 -6.16
N LEU A 168 -14.02 -9.33 -5.16
CA LEU A 168 -12.88 -8.43 -5.35
C LEU A 168 -11.65 -9.17 -5.88
N GLU A 169 -11.43 -10.41 -5.45
CA GLU A 169 -10.17 -11.10 -5.67
C GLU A 169 -9.95 -11.52 -7.14
N ILE A 170 -8.70 -11.38 -7.58
CA ILE A 170 -8.26 -11.83 -8.90
C ILE A 170 -7.77 -13.27 -8.78
N ARG A 171 -8.25 -14.14 -9.68
CA ARG A 171 -7.78 -15.53 -9.77
C ARG A 171 -6.28 -15.60 -10.02
N ILE A 172 -5.59 -16.54 -9.39
CA ILE A 172 -4.13 -16.74 -9.51
C ILE A 172 -3.74 -17.01 -10.97
N SER A 173 -4.59 -17.75 -11.71
CA SER A 173 -4.43 -17.95 -13.16
C SER A 173 -4.44 -16.64 -13.97
N ALA A 174 -5.24 -15.65 -13.56
CA ALA A 174 -5.26 -14.32 -14.16
C ALA A 174 -4.03 -13.49 -13.74
N TRP A 175 -3.65 -13.55 -12.46
CA TRP A 175 -2.42 -12.90 -11.95
C TRP A 175 -1.17 -13.31 -12.74
N LYS A 176 -1.00 -14.62 -13.03
CA LYS A 176 0.13 -15.11 -13.85
C LYS A 176 0.23 -14.39 -15.20
N LYS A 177 -0.91 -14.12 -15.86
CA LYS A 177 -0.97 -13.40 -17.14
C LYS A 177 -0.69 -11.90 -16.95
N ILE A 178 -1.32 -11.28 -15.96
CA ILE A 178 -1.17 -9.85 -15.64
C ILE A 178 0.30 -9.50 -15.36
N ILE A 179 0.97 -10.30 -14.53
CA ILE A 179 2.36 -10.05 -14.12
C ILE A 179 3.30 -10.04 -15.31
N LEU A 180 3.15 -10.97 -16.25
CA LEU A 180 3.97 -11.00 -17.47
C LEU A 180 3.81 -9.73 -18.31
N LYS A 181 2.58 -9.21 -18.41
CA LYS A 181 2.32 -7.98 -19.17
C LYS A 181 2.90 -6.75 -18.47
N LEU A 182 2.67 -6.61 -17.16
CA LEU A 182 3.21 -5.50 -16.38
C LEU A 182 4.74 -5.51 -16.35
N LYS A 183 5.36 -6.70 -16.23
CA LYS A 183 6.81 -6.88 -16.32
C LYS A 183 7.35 -6.36 -17.65
N LYS A 184 6.76 -6.75 -18.78
CA LYS A 184 7.17 -6.28 -20.12
C LYS A 184 7.10 -4.76 -20.29
N ILE A 185 6.14 -4.11 -19.63
CA ILE A 185 6.03 -2.63 -19.65
C ILE A 185 7.11 -2.02 -18.77
N SER A 186 7.28 -2.51 -17.55
CA SER A 186 8.27 -2.02 -16.58
C SER A 186 9.71 -2.19 -17.06
N GLU A 187 10.04 -3.27 -17.78
CA GLU A 187 11.38 -3.48 -18.37
C GLU A 187 11.74 -2.48 -19.47
N LYS A 188 10.75 -1.74 -20.00
CA LYS A 188 10.94 -0.68 -20.99
C LYS A 188 10.95 0.72 -20.37
N SER A 189 10.92 0.82 -19.04
CA SER A 189 10.97 2.08 -18.31
C SER A 189 11.92 2.00 -17.12
N ASP A 190 12.26 3.15 -16.56
CA ASP A 190 13.04 3.23 -15.31
C ASP A 190 12.17 3.12 -14.05
N THR A 191 10.90 2.71 -14.19
CA THR A 191 9.96 2.57 -13.07
C THR A 191 9.82 1.09 -12.70
N PRO A 192 10.53 0.61 -11.66
CA PRO A 192 10.36 -0.74 -11.16
C PRO A 192 8.94 -0.99 -10.64
N ILE A 193 8.50 -2.24 -10.75
CA ILE A 193 7.25 -2.72 -10.17
C ILE A 193 7.49 -3.78 -9.10
N ARG A 194 6.60 -3.85 -8.12
CA ARG A 194 6.59 -4.89 -7.07
C ARG A 194 5.19 -5.44 -6.87
N PHE A 195 5.10 -6.66 -6.34
CA PHE A 195 3.83 -7.31 -6.02
C PHE A 195 3.76 -7.70 -4.54
N PHE A 196 2.70 -7.27 -3.86
CA PHE A 196 2.47 -7.58 -2.45
C PHE A 196 1.29 -8.54 -2.27
N GLY A 197 1.40 -9.49 -1.34
CA GLY A 197 0.28 -10.37 -0.97
C GLY A 197 0.01 -11.50 -1.97
N LEU A 198 0.98 -11.83 -2.83
CA LEU A 198 0.87 -12.93 -3.81
C LEU A 198 1.75 -14.11 -3.42
N PRO A 199 1.26 -15.36 -3.51
CA PRO A 199 2.13 -16.52 -3.39
C PRO A 199 3.11 -16.55 -4.57
N ILE A 200 4.32 -17.08 -4.35
CA ILE A 200 5.37 -17.16 -5.40
C ILE A 200 4.87 -17.86 -6.67
N CYS A 201 4.00 -18.87 -6.54
CA CYS A 201 3.43 -19.55 -7.71
C CYS A 201 2.53 -18.67 -8.58
N ALA A 202 2.03 -17.54 -8.08
CA ALA A 202 1.32 -16.54 -8.89
C ALA A 202 2.26 -15.67 -9.73
N LEU A 203 3.51 -15.48 -9.28
CA LEU A 203 4.49 -14.59 -9.90
C LEU A 203 5.03 -15.10 -11.24
N ASN A 204 4.72 -16.36 -11.60
CA ASN A 204 5.02 -16.94 -12.91
C ASN A 204 6.50 -16.78 -13.35
N GLY A 205 7.43 -17.12 -12.46
CA GLY A 205 8.88 -17.00 -12.68
C GLY A 205 9.46 -15.62 -12.36
N ALA A 206 8.64 -14.58 -12.20
CA ALA A 206 9.08 -13.24 -11.84
C ALA A 206 9.23 -13.05 -10.31
N ILE A 207 9.92 -13.99 -9.66
CA ILE A 207 10.03 -14.06 -8.19
C ILE A 207 10.70 -12.82 -7.61
N SER A 208 11.69 -12.28 -8.31
CA SER A 208 12.37 -11.04 -7.94
C SER A 208 11.44 -9.84 -7.84
N LEU A 209 10.24 -9.87 -8.43
CA LEU A 209 9.24 -8.80 -8.30
C LEU A 209 8.38 -8.92 -7.04
N SER A 210 8.52 -9.98 -6.25
CA SER A 210 7.82 -10.10 -4.97
C SER A 210 8.27 -9.02 -4.00
N ASN A 211 7.34 -8.26 -3.42
CA ASN A 211 7.63 -7.39 -2.29
C ASN A 211 7.81 -8.18 -0.99
N ASP A 212 7.15 -9.34 -0.88
CA ASP A 212 7.09 -10.12 0.35
C ASP A 212 8.46 -10.71 0.73
N ILE A 213 9.29 -11.07 -0.24
CA ILE A 213 10.62 -11.65 0.01
C ILE A 213 11.66 -10.60 0.43
N TYR A 214 11.38 -9.32 0.19
CA TYR A 214 12.19 -8.18 0.62
C TYR A 214 11.51 -7.43 1.78
N TRP A 215 10.71 -8.13 2.58
CA TRP A 215 9.97 -7.52 3.67
C TRP A 215 10.89 -7.05 4.78
N ASP A 216 10.87 -5.75 5.06
CA ASP A 216 11.52 -5.19 6.23
C ASP A 216 10.65 -5.40 7.48
N ALA A 217 11.23 -6.04 8.50
CA ALA A 217 10.59 -6.17 9.80
C ALA A 217 10.27 -4.78 10.35
N ARG A 218 9.02 -4.60 10.80
CA ARG A 218 8.53 -3.29 11.24
C ARG A 218 7.63 -3.39 12.46
N MET A 219 7.39 -2.23 13.07
CA MET A 219 6.43 -2.09 14.14
C MET A 219 5.28 -1.21 13.68
N THR A 220 4.07 -1.76 13.72
CA THR A 220 2.84 -1.02 13.43
C THR A 220 2.30 -0.48 14.74
N ILE A 221 2.08 0.84 14.80
CA ILE A 221 1.41 1.49 15.92
C ILE A 221 0.00 1.86 15.49
N GLU A 222 -1.00 1.24 16.09
CA GLU A 222 -2.39 1.46 15.71
C GLU A 222 -3.28 1.83 16.89
N LYS A 223 -4.37 2.52 16.56
CA LYS A 223 -5.39 2.92 17.52
C LYS A 223 -6.26 1.72 17.87
N SER A 224 -6.21 1.28 19.12
CA SER A 224 -7.13 0.26 19.66
C SER A 224 -8.11 0.86 20.66
N LEU A 225 -9.27 0.22 20.78
CA LEU A 225 -10.31 0.56 21.75
C LEU A 225 -10.34 -0.51 22.84
N GLU A 226 -10.01 -0.13 24.08
CA GLU A 226 -10.25 -1.01 25.22
C GLU A 226 -11.73 -1.06 25.60
N LYS A 227 -12.11 -2.13 26.31
CA LYS A 227 -13.47 -2.38 26.83
C LYS A 227 -14.09 -1.18 27.58
N LYS A 228 -13.29 -0.24 28.10
CA LYS A 228 -13.72 0.97 28.84
C LYS A 228 -13.76 2.27 28.01
N ARG A 229 -13.77 2.20 26.66
CA ARG A 229 -13.76 3.38 25.74
C ARG A 229 -12.51 4.28 25.85
N ARG A 230 -11.45 3.83 26.52
CA ARG A 230 -10.14 4.49 26.46
C ARG A 230 -9.46 4.15 25.14
N ILE A 231 -8.90 5.18 24.51
CA ILE A 231 -8.11 5.03 23.29
C ILE A 231 -6.68 4.75 23.71
N ILE A 232 -6.11 3.66 23.20
CA ILE A 232 -4.70 3.34 23.40
C ILE A 232 -4.01 3.16 22.05
N LEU A 233 -2.71 3.39 22.03
CA LEU A 233 -1.84 3.02 20.92
C LEU A 233 -1.28 1.64 21.21
N THR A 234 -1.61 0.67 20.36
CA THR A 234 -1.12 -0.71 20.45
C THR A 234 0.06 -0.90 19.53
N GLU A 235 1.07 -1.60 20.01
CA GLU A 235 2.25 -1.96 19.22
C GLU A 235 2.09 -3.38 18.68
N ILE A 236 2.19 -3.52 17.36
CA ILE A 236 2.12 -4.79 16.66
C ILE A 236 3.45 -5.00 15.96
N LYS A 237 4.09 -6.13 16.25
CA LYS A 237 5.36 -6.53 15.62
C LYS A 237 5.04 -7.26 14.31
N ASP A 238 5.32 -6.62 13.19
CA ASP A 238 5.15 -7.18 11.86
C ASP A 238 6.51 -7.70 11.36
N LEU A 239 6.97 -8.82 11.93
CA LEU A 239 8.28 -9.40 11.60
C LEU A 239 8.30 -10.11 10.24
N ILE A 240 7.16 -10.67 9.82
CA ILE A 240 6.98 -11.35 8.54
C ILE A 240 5.65 -10.92 7.92
N PRO A 241 5.50 -10.97 6.59
CA PRO A 241 4.26 -10.57 5.92
C PRO A 241 3.23 -11.72 5.86
N ASP A 242 3.10 -12.55 6.88
CA ASP A 242 2.23 -13.75 6.83
C ASP A 242 0.72 -13.48 6.99
N ARG A 243 0.31 -12.20 7.04
CA ARG A 243 -1.07 -11.67 7.15
C ARG A 243 -2.18 -12.60 6.63
N ASN A 244 -2.66 -13.53 7.46
CA ASN A 244 -3.70 -14.51 7.10
C ASN A 244 -3.39 -15.37 5.87
N ARG A 245 -2.11 -15.65 5.62
CA ARG A 245 -1.62 -16.49 4.53
C ARG A 245 -1.22 -17.86 5.04
N GLY A 246 -1.40 -18.86 4.19
CA GLY A 246 -1.17 -20.25 4.52
C GLY A 246 -0.65 -21.05 3.34
N LYS A 247 0.05 -22.13 3.67
CA LYS A 247 0.55 -23.12 2.71
C LYS A 247 -0.45 -24.27 2.62
N ILE A 248 -0.59 -24.81 1.41
CA ILE A 248 -1.43 -25.98 1.13
C ILE A 248 -0.60 -27.26 1.10
N SER A 249 -1.24 -28.42 0.97
CA SER A 249 -0.56 -29.72 0.90
C SER A 249 0.47 -29.79 -0.24
N ALA A 250 0.16 -29.21 -1.41
CA ALA A 250 1.07 -29.14 -2.55
C ALA A 250 2.34 -28.32 -2.28
N CYS A 251 2.35 -27.46 -1.26
CA CYS A 251 3.54 -26.70 -0.88
C CYS A 251 4.63 -27.53 -0.22
N LYS A 252 4.33 -28.76 0.26
CA LYS A 252 5.31 -29.64 0.92
C LYS A 252 6.49 -30.01 0.02
N ASN A 253 6.25 -30.12 -1.29
CA ASN A 253 7.27 -30.46 -2.28
C ASN A 253 7.65 -29.26 -3.17
N CYS A 254 7.30 -28.04 -2.74
CA CYS A 254 7.58 -26.83 -3.52
C CYS A 254 9.01 -26.32 -3.25
N PRO A 255 9.83 -26.03 -4.28
CA PRO A 255 11.19 -25.54 -4.09
C PRO A 255 11.25 -24.20 -3.34
N TYR A 256 10.16 -23.42 -3.37
CA TYR A 256 10.05 -22.14 -2.67
C TYR A 256 9.36 -22.23 -1.31
N GLN A 257 9.19 -23.42 -0.73
CA GLN A 257 8.47 -23.59 0.53
C GLN A 257 9.07 -22.74 1.66
N LYS A 258 10.39 -22.58 1.74
CA LYS A 258 11.02 -21.76 2.80
C LYS A 258 10.87 -20.25 2.59
N LEU A 259 10.77 -19.82 1.33
CA LEU A 259 10.72 -18.40 0.95
C LEU A 259 9.29 -17.85 0.82
N CYS A 260 8.35 -18.68 0.38
CA CYS A 260 6.97 -18.27 0.12
C CYS A 260 6.15 -18.24 1.41
N PHE A 261 5.31 -17.22 1.58
CA PHE A 261 4.34 -17.12 2.68
C PHE A 261 2.98 -17.79 2.39
N GLY A 262 2.80 -18.33 1.17
CA GLY A 262 1.56 -18.98 0.76
C GLY A 262 0.52 -18.00 0.23
N ALA A 263 -0.69 -18.51 0.00
CA ALA A 263 -1.83 -17.72 -0.46
C ALA A 263 -2.66 -17.27 0.74
N PHE A 264 -3.47 -16.21 0.59
CA PHE A 264 -4.47 -15.89 1.62
C PHE A 264 -5.36 -17.09 1.89
N ASN A 265 -5.60 -17.41 3.16
CA ASN A 265 -6.47 -18.52 3.55
C ASN A 265 -7.87 -18.36 2.94
N GLU A 266 -8.34 -17.10 2.84
CA GLU A 266 -9.62 -16.76 2.23
C GLU A 266 -9.68 -17.07 0.72
N TYR A 267 -8.55 -17.02 0.01
CA TYR A 267 -8.46 -17.47 -1.37
C TYR A 267 -8.78 -18.97 -1.48
N VAL A 268 -8.13 -19.79 -0.64
CA VAL A 268 -8.32 -21.24 -0.65
C VAL A 268 -9.76 -21.62 -0.31
N LYS A 269 -10.38 -20.92 0.65
CA LYS A 269 -11.80 -21.14 1.01
C LYS A 269 -12.75 -20.84 -0.16
N ASN A 270 -12.51 -19.76 -0.92
CA ASN A 270 -13.44 -19.30 -1.95
C ASN A 270 -13.23 -19.96 -3.32
N PHE A 271 -12.00 -20.36 -3.64
CA PHE A 271 -11.60 -20.81 -4.98
C PHE A 271 -10.92 -22.17 -5.02
N GLY A 272 -10.67 -22.77 -3.86
CA GLY A 272 -9.91 -24.02 -3.73
C GLY A 272 -8.42 -23.82 -3.98
N GLN A 273 -7.70 -24.94 -4.07
CA GLN A 273 -6.23 -24.97 -4.14
C GLN A 273 -5.67 -25.29 -5.54
N ASN A 274 -6.53 -25.53 -6.53
CA ASN A 274 -6.12 -26.09 -7.82
C ASN A 274 -5.16 -25.18 -8.61
N GLU A 275 -5.31 -23.86 -8.48
CA GLU A 275 -4.45 -22.88 -9.18
C GLU A 275 -3.10 -22.63 -8.47
N LEU A 276 -2.97 -23.08 -7.20
CA LEU A 276 -1.79 -22.85 -6.36
C LEU A 276 -0.71 -23.90 -6.63
N LYS A 277 -0.30 -24.00 -7.89
CA LYS A 277 0.76 -24.89 -8.35
C LYS A 277 1.89 -24.08 -8.94
N PHE A 278 3.10 -24.30 -8.43
CA PHE A 278 4.30 -23.84 -9.10
C PHE A 278 4.45 -24.65 -10.39
N ALA A 279 4.58 -23.97 -11.53
CA ALA A 279 4.89 -24.66 -12.78
C ALA A 279 6.34 -25.16 -12.66
N GLN A 280 6.55 -26.47 -12.71
CA GLN A 280 7.89 -26.99 -12.99
C GLN A 280 8.27 -26.43 -14.37
N LEU A 281 9.37 -25.69 -14.42
CA LEU A 281 9.98 -25.23 -15.68
C LEU A 281 10.45 -26.45 -16.48
#